data_AF-A0A2K5KND2-F1
#
_entry.id   AF-A0A2K5KND2-F1
#
_cell.length_a   1.000
_cell.length_b   1.000
_cell.length_c   1.000
_cell.angle_alpha   90.00
_cell.angle_beta   90.00
_cell.angle_gamma   90.00
#
_symmetry.space_group_name_H-M   'P 1'
#
loop_
_entity.id
_entity.type
_entity.pdbx_description
1 polymer ?
#
loop_
_entity_poly.entity_id
_entity_poly.type
_entity_poly.pdbx_seq_one_letter_code
_entity_poly.pdbx_strand_id
1 'polypeptide(L)'
;MEQLNGILLHLESELAQTRAEAQPQAQEYEALLNTVVSPSSRAGGGQQVGLRGGPRRGRARAVSPVGSGFRRAPAVGRPHFCDYNWVGCGPPPSSAKALSSCRLAFLSSTHELPTRPPYFYHYRVPWALPGAQHGARPVRQRARVYGKAPGVLVRGSPWSRSQLPGRHGVRAWRSGMGGLAGMGGSDGRRHGKGLNDRLASYLDRVRSLETENRRLESKIREHLEKKGPQVRDWSHYFKIIEDLRAQIFANTVDNARIVLQIDNARLAADDFRVKYETELAMRQSVENDIHGLRKVIDDTNVTRLQLETEIEALKEELLFMKKNHEEEVKGLQAQIASSGLTVEVDAPKSQDLAKIMADIRAQYDELARKNREELDKYWSQQIEESTTVVTTQSAEVGAAETTLTELRRTVQSLEIDLDSMRNLKASLENSLREVEARYALQMEQLNGILLHLESELAQTRAEGQRQAQEYEALLNIKVKLEAEIATYRRLLEDGEEFNLGDALDSSNSMQTIQKTTTRRIVDGKVVSETNDTKVLRH
;
A
#
# COMPACT_ATOMS: atom_id res chain seq x y z
N MET A 1 55.07 -39.32 -41.13
CA MET A 1 54.03 -39.46 -42.17
C MET A 1 52.73 -39.98 -41.58
N GLU A 2 52.63 -41.24 -41.15
CA GLU A 2 51.37 -41.85 -40.70
C GLU A 2 50.61 -41.06 -39.61
N GLN A 3 51.31 -40.58 -38.57
CA GLN A 3 50.70 -39.72 -37.54
C GLN A 3 50.13 -38.40 -38.09
N LEU A 4 50.76 -37.81 -39.11
CA LEU A 4 50.26 -36.58 -39.76
C LEU A 4 49.03 -36.88 -40.62
N ASN A 5 48.98 -38.04 -41.31
CA ASN A 5 47.77 -38.50 -41.99
C ASN A 5 46.62 -38.72 -41.00
N GLY A 6 46.90 -39.29 -39.82
CA GLY A 6 45.88 -39.47 -38.78
C GLY A 6 45.29 -38.15 -38.28
N ILE A 7 46.13 -37.14 -38.06
CA ILE A 7 45.69 -35.78 -37.67
C ILE A 7 44.90 -35.12 -38.80
N LEU A 8 45.36 -35.23 -40.06
CA LEU A 8 44.68 -34.67 -41.22
C LEU A 8 43.26 -35.25 -41.38
N LEU A 9 43.12 -36.58 -41.30
CA LEU A 9 41.82 -37.26 -41.38
C LEU A 9 40.88 -36.90 -40.22
N HIS A 10 41.42 -36.65 -39.01
CA HIS A 10 40.61 -36.17 -37.89
C HIS A 10 40.04 -34.78 -38.18
N LEU A 11 40.89 -33.83 -38.59
CA LEU A 11 40.50 -32.46 -38.93
C LEU A 11 39.53 -32.42 -40.12
N GLU A 12 39.72 -33.27 -41.14
CA GLU A 12 38.77 -33.41 -42.25
C GLU A 12 37.40 -33.93 -41.78
N SER A 13 37.35 -34.81 -40.77
CA SER A 13 36.10 -35.30 -40.19
C SER A 13 35.37 -34.25 -39.33
N GLU A 14 36.10 -33.45 -38.56
CA GLU A 14 35.54 -32.33 -37.77
C GLU A 14 35.05 -31.19 -38.69
N LEU A 15 35.79 -30.90 -39.77
CA LEU A 15 35.35 -29.98 -40.82
C LEU A 15 34.14 -30.50 -41.61
N ALA A 16 33.94 -31.81 -41.71
CA ALA A 16 32.73 -32.40 -42.29
C ALA A 16 31.52 -32.28 -41.34
N GLN A 17 31.70 -32.56 -40.04
CA GLN A 17 30.63 -32.42 -39.04
C GLN A 17 30.16 -30.98 -38.90
N THR A 18 31.08 -30.02 -38.70
CA THR A 18 30.73 -28.59 -38.57
C THR A 18 30.04 -28.03 -39.82
N ARG A 19 30.37 -28.51 -41.02
CA ARG A 19 29.65 -28.18 -42.26
C ARG A 19 28.23 -28.75 -42.29
N ALA A 20 28.03 -29.98 -41.82
CA ALA A 20 26.71 -30.60 -41.76
C ALA A 20 25.78 -29.90 -40.75
N GLU A 21 26.33 -29.42 -39.63
CA GLU A 21 25.58 -28.66 -38.62
C GLU A 21 25.24 -27.23 -39.07
N ALA A 22 26.10 -26.58 -39.86
CA ALA A 22 25.86 -25.23 -40.39
C ALA A 22 24.85 -25.18 -41.56
N GLN A 23 24.73 -26.26 -42.35
CA GLN A 23 23.83 -26.32 -43.51
C GLN A 23 22.34 -26.01 -43.21
N PRO A 24 21.67 -26.61 -42.20
CA PRO A 24 20.28 -26.29 -41.89
C PRO A 24 20.08 -24.83 -41.45
N GLN A 25 21.03 -24.27 -40.69
CA GLN A 25 20.97 -22.87 -40.26
C GLN A 25 21.04 -21.90 -41.46
N ALA A 26 21.92 -22.17 -42.42
CA ALA A 26 22.02 -21.38 -43.65
C ALA A 26 20.71 -21.39 -44.46
N GLN A 27 20.05 -22.56 -44.56
CA GLN A 27 18.75 -22.70 -45.23
C GLN A 27 17.62 -21.96 -44.49
N GLU A 28 17.65 -21.93 -43.16
CA GLU A 28 16.66 -21.19 -42.35
C GLU A 28 16.81 -19.67 -42.54
N TYR A 29 18.04 -19.14 -42.57
CA TYR A 29 18.31 -17.73 -42.92
C TYR A 29 17.90 -17.38 -44.36
N GLU A 30 18.15 -18.26 -45.34
CA GLU A 30 17.74 -18.05 -46.73
C GLU A 30 16.21 -18.09 -46.89
N ALA A 31 15.52 -18.97 -46.16
CA ALA A 31 14.06 -18.99 -46.11
C ALA A 31 13.49 -17.68 -45.52
N LEU A 32 14.05 -17.19 -44.40
CA LEU A 32 13.64 -15.92 -43.79
C LEU A 32 13.83 -14.74 -44.76
N LEU A 33 14.98 -14.63 -45.42
CA LEU A 33 15.23 -13.59 -46.43
C LEU A 33 14.20 -13.61 -47.56
N ASN A 34 13.86 -14.79 -48.10
CA ASN A 34 12.88 -14.91 -49.17
C ASN A 34 11.45 -14.51 -48.74
N THR A 35 11.08 -14.65 -47.46
CA THR A 35 9.77 -14.16 -46.97
C THR A 35 9.69 -12.63 -46.88
N VAL A 36 10.81 -11.93 -46.67
CA VAL A 36 10.86 -10.47 -46.53
C VAL A 36 10.86 -9.73 -47.88
N VAL A 37 11.31 -10.39 -48.95
CA VAL A 37 11.62 -9.74 -50.26
C VAL A 37 10.50 -9.91 -51.31
N SER A 38 9.36 -10.53 -50.98
CA SER A 38 8.22 -10.71 -51.90
C SER A 38 7.33 -9.44 -52.02
N PRO A 39 7.23 -8.77 -53.19
CA PRO A 39 6.50 -7.51 -53.31
C PRO A 39 4.98 -7.68 -53.46
N SER A 40 4.21 -6.96 -52.65
CA SER A 40 2.73 -6.94 -52.66
C SER A 40 2.16 -6.46 -54.01
N SER A 41 1.66 -7.40 -54.82
CA SER A 41 1.40 -7.17 -56.25
C SER A 41 0.01 -7.65 -56.74
N ARG A 42 -1.08 -7.30 -56.04
CA ARG A 42 -2.48 -7.29 -56.52
C ARG A 42 -3.41 -6.72 -55.43
N ALA A 43 -4.48 -5.97 -55.71
CA ALA A 43 -4.96 -5.45 -57.00
C ALA A 43 -5.63 -4.07 -56.81
N GLY A 44 -5.38 -3.13 -57.73
CA GLY A 44 -6.17 -1.90 -57.82
C GLY A 44 -7.46 -2.14 -58.60
N GLY A 45 -8.61 -1.76 -58.02
CA GLY A 45 -9.93 -1.85 -58.65
C GLY A 45 -10.78 -0.65 -58.28
N GLY A 46 -10.58 0.48 -58.96
CA GLY A 46 -11.34 1.70 -58.71
C GLY A 46 -12.64 1.75 -59.49
N GLN A 47 -13.73 2.21 -58.85
CA GLN A 47 -14.93 2.65 -59.55
C GLN A 47 -15.61 3.82 -58.84
N GLN A 48 -16.32 4.65 -59.61
CA GLN A 48 -16.67 6.02 -59.22
C GLN A 48 -18.06 6.17 -58.58
N VAL A 49 -18.15 7.12 -57.65
CA VAL A 49 -19.25 8.09 -57.43
C VAL A 49 -20.70 7.58 -57.59
N GLY A 50 -21.42 7.50 -56.47
CA GLY A 50 -22.89 7.39 -56.44
C GLY A 50 -23.51 8.10 -55.23
N LEU A 51 -24.10 9.28 -55.44
CA LEU A 51 -24.76 10.07 -54.38
C LEU A 51 -26.25 9.73 -54.26
N ARG A 52 -26.73 9.33 -53.06
CA ARG A 52 -28.08 9.64 -52.54
C ARG A 52 -28.34 9.13 -51.10
N GLY A 53 -28.93 10.00 -50.28
CA GLY A 53 -29.94 9.67 -49.25
C GLY A 53 -29.59 8.76 -48.06
N GLY A 54 -29.53 9.34 -46.86
CA GLY A 54 -29.95 8.62 -45.63
C GLY A 54 -31.46 8.86 -45.35
N PRO A 55 -31.94 8.76 -44.09
CA PRO A 55 -31.35 8.09 -42.91
C PRO A 55 -32.36 7.20 -42.14
N ARG A 56 -31.88 6.29 -41.24
CA ARG A 56 -32.43 6.05 -39.86
C ARG A 56 -31.96 4.74 -39.18
N ARG A 57 -31.53 4.89 -37.92
CA ARG A 57 -31.77 4.02 -36.74
C ARG A 57 -31.89 2.48 -36.91
N GLY A 58 -30.85 1.78 -36.46
CA GLY A 58 -30.93 1.09 -35.16
C GLY A 58 -30.84 -0.44 -35.10
N ARG A 59 -30.63 -0.93 -33.85
CA ARG A 59 -30.59 -2.34 -33.39
C ARG A 59 -29.41 -3.20 -33.86
N ALA A 60 -28.32 -3.16 -33.07
CA ALA A 60 -27.50 -4.35 -32.87
C ALA A 60 -28.16 -5.26 -31.81
N ARG A 61 -28.28 -6.56 -32.10
CA ARG A 61 -28.43 -7.64 -31.09
C ARG A 61 -27.72 -8.88 -31.61
N ALA A 62 -27.11 -9.64 -30.71
CA ALA A 62 -26.22 -10.75 -31.04
C ALA A 62 -26.96 -12.02 -31.48
N VAL A 63 -26.26 -12.83 -32.28
CA VAL A 63 -26.46 -14.28 -32.41
C VAL A 63 -25.06 -14.93 -32.38
N SER A 64 -24.94 -16.07 -31.70
CA SER A 64 -23.72 -16.88 -31.52
C SER A 64 -23.71 -18.02 -32.57
N PRO A 65 -23.20 -19.26 -32.36
CA PRO A 65 -22.21 -19.84 -31.42
C PRO A 65 -21.18 -20.79 -32.11
N VAL A 66 -20.54 -21.69 -31.33
CA VAL A 66 -19.84 -22.96 -31.74
C VAL A 66 -18.42 -22.80 -32.31
N GLY A 67 -17.41 -23.62 -31.94
CA GLY A 67 -17.35 -24.60 -30.84
C GLY A 67 -16.13 -25.54 -30.83
N SER A 68 -15.85 -26.14 -29.65
CA SER A 68 -15.27 -27.49 -29.39
C SER A 68 -14.16 -28.11 -30.27
N GLY A 69 -13.04 -28.56 -29.67
CA GLY A 69 -12.07 -29.47 -30.32
C GLY A 69 -10.93 -30.03 -29.45
N PHE A 70 -11.07 -31.26 -28.95
CA PHE A 70 -10.08 -32.02 -28.16
C PHE A 70 -8.78 -32.41 -28.91
N ARG A 71 -7.64 -32.51 -28.19
CA ARG A 71 -6.82 -33.75 -28.04
C ARG A 71 -5.68 -33.59 -26.99
N ARG A 72 -4.97 -34.68 -26.66
CA ARG A 72 -4.01 -34.85 -25.54
C ARG A 72 -2.85 -35.81 -25.94
N ALA A 73 -1.81 -35.87 -25.08
CA ALA A 73 -0.87 -36.99 -24.83
C ALA A 73 0.41 -37.11 -25.69
N PRO A 74 1.48 -37.84 -25.25
CA PRO A 74 2.05 -37.93 -23.87
C PRO A 74 3.60 -38.12 -23.75
N ALA A 75 4.12 -38.09 -22.49
CA ALA A 75 5.41 -38.65 -21.98
C ALA A 75 6.71 -37.92 -22.45
N VAL A 76 7.93 -38.04 -21.86
CA VAL A 76 8.64 -38.90 -20.84
C VAL A 76 9.55 -37.94 -19.98
N GLY A 77 10.16 -38.17 -18.79
CA GLY A 77 10.34 -39.29 -17.83
C GLY A 77 11.14 -38.86 -16.55
N ARG A 78 12.12 -39.67 -16.07
CA ARG A 78 13.16 -39.41 -15.00
C ARG A 78 14.43 -40.26 -15.30
N PRO A 79 15.67 -40.00 -14.79
CA PRO A 79 16.16 -40.07 -13.37
C PRO A 79 16.93 -38.78 -12.92
N HIS A 80 17.37 -38.48 -11.67
CA HIS A 80 17.66 -39.14 -10.36
C HIS A 80 19.16 -39.42 -10.02
N PHE A 81 19.58 -38.97 -8.81
CA PHE A 81 20.86 -39.22 -8.08
C PHE A 81 22.18 -38.68 -8.70
N CYS A 82 23.29 -38.46 -7.96
CA CYS A 82 23.62 -38.72 -6.54
C CYS A 82 24.56 -37.66 -5.91
N ASP A 83 24.84 -37.81 -4.61
CA ASP A 83 25.61 -36.92 -3.72
C ASP A 83 27.14 -36.83 -3.98
N TYR A 84 27.81 -35.82 -3.40
CA TYR A 84 29.12 -36.00 -2.75
C TYR A 84 29.35 -34.99 -1.59
N ASN A 85 30.16 -35.39 -0.60
CA ASN A 85 30.38 -34.72 0.69
C ASN A 85 31.85 -34.27 0.87
N TRP A 86 32.13 -33.61 2.02
CA TRP A 86 33.45 -33.22 2.64
C TRP A 86 33.83 -31.72 2.48
N VAL A 87 33.98 -30.90 3.55
CA VAL A 87 34.97 -30.90 4.69
C VAL A 87 36.39 -30.52 4.20
N GLY A 88 37.15 -29.58 4.79
CA GLY A 88 36.97 -28.68 5.95
C GLY A 88 38.30 -27.94 6.31
N CYS A 89 38.36 -27.17 7.41
CA CYS A 89 39.54 -26.37 7.91
C CYS A 89 39.96 -25.18 7.00
N GLY A 90 40.66 -24.10 7.41
CA GLY A 90 41.19 -23.57 8.69
C GLY A 90 42.16 -22.37 8.42
N PRO A 91 42.32 -21.35 9.30
CA PRO A 91 43.08 -20.09 9.04
C PRO A 91 44.46 -20.01 9.79
N PRO A 92 45.22 -18.89 9.90
CA PRO A 92 45.13 -17.53 9.30
C PRO A 92 46.32 -17.25 8.31
N PRO A 93 47.41 -16.43 8.49
CA PRO A 93 47.91 -15.52 9.56
C PRO A 93 47.84 -14.00 9.18
N SER A 94 48.73 -13.12 9.67
CA SER A 94 48.72 -11.65 9.45
C SER A 94 50.07 -10.91 9.62
N SER A 95 50.36 -9.90 8.76
CA SER A 95 51.32 -8.78 8.97
C SER A 95 51.26 -7.79 7.77
N ALA A 96 51.27 -6.45 7.84
CA ALA A 96 51.74 -5.41 8.78
C ALA A 96 53.17 -4.85 8.53
N LYS A 97 53.29 -3.83 7.65
CA LYS A 97 54.31 -2.74 7.56
C LYS A 97 54.13 -1.95 6.23
N ALA A 98 54.62 -0.72 6.01
CA ALA A 98 54.83 0.47 6.86
C ALA A 98 55.40 1.67 6.01
N LEU A 99 54.97 2.92 6.29
CA LEU A 99 55.70 4.19 6.01
C LEU A 99 55.92 4.61 4.52
N SER A 100 56.21 5.86 4.09
CA SER A 100 56.18 7.23 4.69
C SER A 100 56.38 8.32 3.59
N SER A 101 56.07 9.60 3.91
CA SER A 101 56.32 10.86 3.14
C SER A 101 55.54 11.07 1.82
N CYS A 102 54.99 12.25 1.43
CA CYS A 102 55.29 13.69 1.62
C CYS A 102 56.47 14.20 0.73
N ARG A 103 56.42 15.33 0.01
CA ARG A 103 55.70 16.63 0.17
C ARG A 103 55.41 17.35 -1.18
N LEU A 104 54.43 18.31 -1.15
CA LEU A 104 54.40 19.72 -1.64
C LEU A 104 55.25 20.17 -2.86
N ALA A 105 54.91 21.17 -3.70
CA ALA A 105 53.86 22.23 -3.76
C ALA A 105 53.48 22.49 -5.26
N PHE A 106 52.37 23.08 -5.71
CA PHE A 106 51.56 24.28 -5.36
C PHE A 106 52.10 25.64 -5.90
N LEU A 107 51.19 26.49 -6.42
CA LEU A 107 51.31 27.85 -7.03
C LEU A 107 51.40 27.92 -8.58
N SER A 108 50.89 28.94 -9.31
CA SER A 108 49.66 29.76 -9.19
C SER A 108 49.53 30.81 -10.33
N SER A 109 48.34 30.99 -10.93
CA SER A 109 47.93 32.14 -11.80
C SER A 109 48.69 32.35 -13.14
N THR A 110 48.27 33.16 -14.13
CA THR A 110 47.13 34.12 -14.30
C THR A 110 46.81 34.33 -15.81
N HIS A 111 45.54 34.61 -16.17
CA HIS A 111 45.09 35.31 -17.42
C HIS A 111 45.41 34.61 -18.79
N GLU A 112 44.73 34.81 -19.95
CA GLU A 112 43.85 35.88 -20.51
C GLU A 112 42.62 35.37 -21.32
N LEU A 113 41.80 36.31 -21.83
CA LEU A 113 40.76 36.24 -22.89
C LEU A 113 40.81 37.59 -23.66
N PRO A 114 40.15 37.84 -24.84
CA PRO A 114 39.14 37.03 -25.58
C PRO A 114 39.35 36.98 -27.13
N THR A 115 38.40 36.40 -27.90
CA THR A 115 37.91 36.98 -29.18
C THR A 115 36.62 36.34 -29.75
N ARG A 116 35.90 37.09 -30.61
CA ARG A 116 34.65 36.83 -31.39
C ARG A 116 34.41 38.08 -32.28
N PRO A 117 33.39 38.21 -33.18
CA PRO A 117 32.46 37.29 -33.87
C PRO A 117 32.63 37.50 -35.43
N PRO A 118 31.63 37.67 -36.35
CA PRO A 118 30.21 37.26 -36.50
C PRO A 118 30.03 36.30 -37.73
N TYR A 119 28.86 35.84 -38.23
CA TYR A 119 27.56 36.44 -38.62
C TYR A 119 26.37 35.53 -38.21
N PHE A 120 25.22 36.03 -37.71
CA PHE A 120 23.98 36.39 -38.45
C PHE A 120 23.51 35.33 -39.48
N TYR A 121 22.23 34.91 -39.50
CA TYR A 121 21.00 35.71 -39.36
C TYR A 121 20.01 35.30 -38.25
N HIS A 122 19.10 36.22 -37.91
CA HIS A 122 17.91 36.01 -37.09
C HIS A 122 16.64 35.81 -37.93
N TYR A 123 15.66 35.09 -37.38
CA TYR A 123 14.24 35.48 -37.48
C TYR A 123 13.60 35.53 -36.08
N ARG A 124 12.68 36.49 -35.91
CA ARG A 124 12.15 37.03 -34.64
C ARG A 124 11.03 38.02 -35.00
N VAL A 125 9.95 38.32 -34.27
CA VAL A 125 9.28 37.91 -33.01
C VAL A 125 7.74 38.14 -33.30
N PRO A 126 6.75 38.06 -32.37
CA PRO A 126 6.58 37.48 -31.02
C PRO A 126 5.39 36.46 -31.02
N TRP A 127 4.67 36.03 -29.97
CA TRP A 127 4.39 36.46 -28.57
C TRP A 127 3.86 35.22 -27.77
N ALA A 128 3.83 35.12 -26.43
CA ALA A 128 4.19 36.03 -25.33
C ALA A 128 4.84 35.26 -24.13
N LEU A 129 4.64 35.75 -22.90
CA LEU A 129 5.16 35.35 -21.58
C LEU A 129 4.19 35.85 -20.49
N PRO A 130 4.39 35.62 -19.17
CA PRO A 130 5.00 34.47 -18.47
C PRO A 130 4.11 33.93 -17.31
N GLY A 131 4.52 32.81 -16.68
CA GLY A 131 4.08 32.37 -15.35
C GLY A 131 5.29 32.11 -14.44
N ALA A 132 5.28 32.62 -13.20
CA ALA A 132 6.48 32.67 -12.36
C ALA A 132 6.78 31.39 -11.56
N GLN A 133 8.07 31.12 -11.35
CA GLN A 133 8.56 30.08 -10.43
C GLN A 133 8.56 30.59 -8.98
N HIS A 134 8.10 29.79 -8.02
CA HIS A 134 8.41 29.96 -6.59
C HIS A 134 8.82 28.61 -5.99
N GLY A 135 9.91 28.62 -5.21
CA GLY A 135 10.59 27.40 -4.77
C GLY A 135 10.00 26.77 -3.50
N ALA A 136 10.09 25.44 -3.40
CA ALA A 136 9.67 24.69 -2.22
C ALA A 136 10.76 24.70 -1.12
N ARG A 137 10.36 24.96 0.13
CA ARG A 137 11.11 24.60 1.33
C ARG A 137 10.44 23.40 2.02
N PRO A 138 11.20 22.48 2.64
CA PRO A 138 10.64 21.25 3.19
C PRO A 138 9.84 21.52 4.48
N VAL A 139 8.58 21.08 4.50
CA VAL A 139 7.77 21.03 5.72
C VAL A 139 8.02 19.68 6.42
N ARG A 140 8.41 19.73 7.69
CA ARG A 140 8.61 18.53 8.52
C ARG A 140 7.31 17.73 8.63
N GLN A 141 7.30 16.49 8.15
CA GLN A 141 6.24 15.55 8.50
C GLN A 141 6.32 15.24 10.00
N ARG A 142 5.27 15.59 10.75
CA ARG A 142 5.08 15.14 12.13
C ARG A 142 3.92 14.15 12.12
N ALA A 143 4.24 12.87 12.28
CA ALA A 143 3.24 11.80 12.24
C ALA A 143 2.08 12.06 13.21
N ARG A 144 0.84 11.91 12.73
CA ARG A 144 -0.35 11.79 13.57
C ARG A 144 -0.89 10.38 13.43
N VAL A 145 -0.75 9.60 14.50
CA VAL A 145 -1.31 8.25 14.61
C VAL A 145 -2.83 8.33 14.59
N TYR A 146 -3.48 7.59 13.69
CA TYR A 146 -4.93 7.38 13.73
C TYR A 146 -5.29 6.37 14.84
N GLY A 147 -5.34 6.86 16.07
CA GLY A 147 -5.91 6.10 17.18
C GLY A 147 -7.42 5.94 17.00
N LYS A 148 -7.91 4.70 16.85
CA LYS A 148 -9.35 4.40 16.94
C LYS A 148 -9.82 4.58 18.39
N ALA A 149 -10.86 5.39 18.58
CA ALA A 149 -11.58 5.56 19.85
C ALA A 149 -13.09 5.66 19.56
N PRO A 150 -13.98 5.32 20.52
CA PRO A 150 -15.31 4.80 20.20
C PRO A 150 -16.41 5.85 19.99
N GLY A 151 -17.57 5.36 19.52
CA GLY A 151 -18.71 6.17 19.10
C GLY A 151 -19.38 7.01 20.19
N VAL A 152 -19.90 8.17 19.78
CA VAL A 152 -20.61 9.12 20.65
C VAL A 152 -22.06 8.67 20.86
N LEU A 153 -22.39 8.25 22.08
CA LEU A 153 -23.78 8.05 22.50
C LEU A 153 -24.47 9.41 22.73
N VAL A 154 -25.58 9.65 22.04
CA VAL A 154 -26.40 10.86 22.23
C VAL A 154 -27.15 10.78 23.57
N ARG A 155 -26.53 11.33 24.63
CA ARG A 155 -27.13 11.42 25.97
C ARG A 155 -28.11 12.59 26.03
N GLY A 156 -29.40 12.31 25.92
CA GLY A 156 -30.47 13.30 26.12
C GLY A 156 -30.50 13.86 27.55
N SER A 157 -30.63 15.17 27.69
CA SER A 157 -30.62 15.88 28.98
C SER A 157 -31.95 15.76 29.73
N PRO A 158 -31.98 15.31 31.00
CA PRO A 158 -33.17 15.40 31.84
C PRO A 158 -33.46 16.85 32.28
N TRP A 159 -34.74 17.22 32.32
CA TRP A 159 -35.20 18.54 32.74
C TRP A 159 -35.03 18.70 34.26
N SER A 160 -34.05 19.49 34.70
CA SER A 160 -33.83 19.73 36.14
C SER A 160 -34.92 20.64 36.71
N ARG A 161 -35.73 20.09 37.63
CA ARG A 161 -36.74 20.85 38.38
C ARG A 161 -36.02 21.71 39.43
N SER A 162 -36.26 23.03 39.40
CA SER A 162 -35.69 23.99 40.34
C SER A 162 -36.08 23.68 41.78
N GLN A 163 -35.08 23.63 42.66
CA GLN A 163 -35.25 23.57 44.12
C GLN A 163 -35.06 24.98 44.70
N LEU A 164 -35.78 25.27 45.79
CA LEU A 164 -35.75 26.58 46.46
C LEU A 164 -34.46 26.72 47.30
N PRO A 165 -33.82 27.91 47.35
CA PRO A 165 -32.72 28.17 48.26
C PRO A 165 -33.23 28.29 49.71
N GLY A 166 -32.40 27.92 50.69
CA GLY A 166 -32.80 27.86 52.10
C GLY A 166 -32.05 28.83 53.03
N ARG A 167 -32.61 28.95 54.24
CA ARG A 167 -31.92 29.23 55.51
C ARG A 167 -31.40 30.66 55.78
N HIS A 168 -32.32 31.46 56.31
CA HIS A 168 -32.10 32.19 57.57
C HIS A 168 -33.08 31.62 58.61
N GLY A 169 -32.92 31.74 59.93
CA GLY A 169 -31.85 32.39 60.70
C GLY A 169 -32.30 32.69 62.13
N VAL A 170 -32.21 31.69 63.02
CA VAL A 170 -32.33 31.73 64.50
C VAL A 170 -33.19 32.84 65.13
N ARG A 171 -34.32 32.43 65.73
CA ARG A 171 -34.73 32.94 67.05
C ARG A 171 -35.69 31.97 67.74
N ALA A 172 -35.28 31.44 68.89
CA ALA A 172 -36.18 30.73 69.79
C ALA A 172 -37.04 31.76 70.55
N TRP A 173 -38.32 31.44 70.77
CA TRP A 173 -39.13 32.07 71.81
C TRP A 173 -39.52 31.03 72.85
N ARG A 174 -39.50 31.46 74.10
CA ARG A 174 -39.45 30.60 75.29
C ARG A 174 -40.84 30.50 75.91
N SER A 175 -41.19 29.34 76.46
CA SER A 175 -42.40 29.21 77.28
C SER A 175 -42.34 30.18 78.46
N GLY A 176 -43.30 31.11 78.51
CA GLY A 176 -43.55 31.98 79.65
C GLY A 176 -44.92 31.64 80.22
N MET A 177 -44.97 31.00 81.38
CA MET A 177 -46.19 30.52 82.01
C MET A 177 -46.20 30.91 83.49
N GLY A 178 -47.22 31.69 83.86
CA GLY A 178 -47.39 32.29 85.19
C GLY A 178 -47.61 33.81 85.11
N GLY A 179 -48.43 34.42 85.96
CA GLY A 179 -49.35 33.79 86.92
C GLY A 179 -49.90 34.77 87.96
N LEU A 180 -51.22 34.72 88.19
CA LEU A 180 -51.94 35.39 89.28
C LEU A 180 -53.38 34.80 89.28
N ALA A 181 -54.10 34.43 90.33
CA ALA A 181 -53.94 34.18 91.77
C ALA A 181 -55.22 34.71 92.47
N GLY A 182 -55.71 34.01 93.51
CA GLY A 182 -56.79 34.50 94.38
C GLY A 182 -58.12 33.72 94.35
N MET A 183 -58.46 33.13 95.50
CA MET A 183 -59.76 32.54 95.91
C MET A 183 -60.37 31.42 95.02
N GLY A 184 -61.12 30.45 95.57
CA GLY A 184 -61.45 30.19 96.98
C GLY A 184 -62.95 29.88 97.17
N GLY A 185 -63.28 28.65 97.60
CA GLY A 185 -64.63 28.26 98.02
C GLY A 185 -65.55 27.70 96.92
N SER A 186 -65.85 26.40 97.04
CA SER A 186 -67.17 25.76 96.81
C SER A 186 -68.12 26.32 95.73
N ASP A 187 -68.20 25.64 94.57
CA ASP A 187 -69.48 25.25 93.94
C ASP A 187 -69.31 24.07 92.95
N GLY A 188 -70.03 22.98 93.18
CA GLY A 188 -70.09 21.83 92.26
C GLY A 188 -70.84 22.12 90.96
N ARG A 189 -71.73 23.13 90.93
CA ARG A 189 -72.62 23.42 89.78
C ARG A 189 -71.98 24.31 88.71
N ARG A 190 -70.88 25.01 89.00
CA ARG A 190 -70.13 25.81 88.00
C ARG A 190 -69.27 24.98 87.07
N HIS A 191 -68.70 23.87 87.56
CA HIS A 191 -67.80 23.01 86.80
C HIS A 191 -68.47 22.36 85.58
N GLY A 192 -69.71 21.87 85.74
CA GLY A 192 -70.48 21.29 84.63
C GLY A 192 -70.81 22.31 83.52
N LYS A 193 -71.06 23.57 83.87
CA LYS A 193 -71.29 24.64 82.87
C LYS A 193 -70.03 24.97 82.09
N GLY A 194 -68.91 25.23 82.78
CA GLY A 194 -67.63 25.54 82.12
C GLY A 194 -67.08 24.41 81.24
N LEU A 195 -67.47 23.15 81.48
CA LEU A 195 -67.22 22.03 80.57
C LEU A 195 -68.15 22.04 79.35
N ASN A 196 -69.43 22.35 79.53
CA ASN A 196 -70.39 22.47 78.44
C ASN A 196 -70.09 23.66 77.52
N ASP A 197 -69.69 24.81 78.07
CA ASP A 197 -69.26 26.00 77.31
C ASP A 197 -68.00 25.72 76.46
N ARG A 198 -67.08 24.90 76.99
CA ARG A 198 -65.93 24.37 76.25
C ARG A 198 -66.36 23.39 75.17
N LEU A 199 -67.27 22.46 75.45
CA LEU A 199 -67.77 21.51 74.46
C LEU A 199 -68.50 22.22 73.30
N ALA A 200 -69.33 23.22 73.60
CA ALA A 200 -70.01 24.05 72.61
C ALA A 200 -69.00 24.79 71.72
N SER A 201 -68.01 25.47 72.31
CA SER A 201 -66.97 26.16 71.54
C SER A 201 -66.05 25.21 70.76
N TYR A 202 -65.83 23.96 71.20
CA TYR A 202 -65.20 22.92 70.37
C TYR A 202 -66.10 22.48 69.21
N LEU A 203 -67.40 22.27 69.42
CA LEU A 203 -68.35 21.87 68.37
C LEU A 203 -68.51 22.96 67.30
N ASP A 204 -68.59 24.23 67.70
CA ASP A 204 -68.63 25.34 66.75
C ASP A 204 -67.27 25.53 66.04
N ARG A 205 -66.15 25.22 66.71
CA ARG A 205 -64.84 25.16 66.03
C ARG A 205 -64.80 24.05 64.99
N VAL A 206 -65.32 22.86 65.29
CA VAL A 206 -65.44 21.75 64.32
C VAL A 206 -66.32 22.15 63.14
N ARG A 207 -67.50 22.75 63.37
CA ARG A 207 -68.37 23.27 62.31
C ARG A 207 -67.69 24.33 61.42
N SER A 208 -66.90 25.22 62.02
CA SER A 208 -66.13 26.21 61.26
C SER A 208 -65.05 25.54 60.39
N LEU A 209 -64.35 24.53 60.92
CA LEU A 209 -63.33 23.78 60.19
C LEU A 209 -63.94 22.91 59.09
N GLU A 210 -65.10 22.28 59.32
CA GLU A 210 -65.82 21.53 58.29
C GLU A 210 -66.28 22.42 57.14
N THR A 211 -66.81 23.61 57.42
CA THR A 211 -67.26 24.54 56.39
C THR A 211 -66.09 25.18 55.64
N GLU A 212 -64.98 25.47 56.31
CA GLU A 212 -63.72 25.85 55.66
C GLU A 212 -63.15 24.72 54.80
N ASN A 213 -63.14 23.47 55.28
CA ASN A 213 -62.63 22.32 54.55
C ASN A 213 -63.49 22.01 53.31
N ARG A 214 -64.83 21.95 53.44
CA ARG A 214 -65.75 21.82 52.29
C ARG A 214 -65.53 22.93 51.25
N ARG A 215 -65.24 24.17 51.69
CA ARG A 215 -64.89 25.29 50.79
C ARG A 215 -63.54 25.09 50.12
N LEU A 216 -62.54 24.53 50.81
CA LEU A 216 -61.23 24.21 50.24
C LEU A 216 -61.32 23.04 49.24
N GLU A 217 -62.07 21.99 49.54
CA GLU A 217 -62.33 20.85 48.65
C GLU A 217 -63.03 21.28 47.35
N SER A 218 -63.99 22.19 47.42
CA SER A 218 -64.61 22.78 46.23
C SER A 218 -63.61 23.62 45.42
N LYS A 219 -62.76 24.42 46.06
CA LYS A 219 -61.70 25.18 45.37
C LYS A 219 -60.62 24.28 44.78
N ILE A 220 -60.31 23.15 45.41
CA ILE A 220 -59.37 22.15 44.90
C ILE A 220 -59.95 21.49 43.63
N ARG A 221 -61.23 21.09 43.64
CA ARG A 221 -61.92 20.56 42.45
C ARG A 221 -61.97 21.59 41.32
N GLU A 222 -62.45 22.80 41.59
CA GLU A 222 -62.49 23.91 40.63
C GLU A 222 -61.10 24.19 40.01
N HIS A 223 -60.03 24.14 40.80
CA HIS A 223 -58.65 24.36 40.35
C HIS A 223 -58.05 23.14 39.61
N LEU A 224 -58.56 21.93 39.82
CA LEU A 224 -58.22 20.73 39.05
C LEU A 224 -58.97 20.69 37.71
N GLU A 225 -60.25 21.05 37.69
CA GLU A 225 -61.07 21.19 36.47
C GLU A 225 -60.50 22.29 35.55
N LYS A 226 -60.14 23.45 36.10
CA LYS A 226 -59.41 24.51 35.39
C LYS A 226 -57.98 24.12 34.99
N LYS A 227 -57.48 22.99 35.50
CA LYS A 227 -56.22 22.34 35.08
C LYS A 227 -56.49 21.01 34.39
N GLY A 228 -57.55 20.98 33.56
CA GLY A 228 -57.84 19.88 32.65
C GLY A 228 -56.59 19.38 31.90
N PRO A 229 -56.54 18.09 31.56
CA PRO A 229 -55.30 17.36 31.30
C PRO A 229 -54.44 18.06 30.26
N GLN A 230 -53.22 18.46 30.64
CA GLN A 230 -52.24 19.10 29.76
C GLN A 230 -51.62 18.10 28.77
N VAL A 231 -52.45 17.57 27.89
CA VAL A 231 -52.03 16.89 26.66
C VAL A 231 -51.37 17.94 25.78
N ARG A 232 -50.03 18.00 25.82
CA ARG A 232 -49.23 18.76 24.88
C ARG A 232 -48.97 17.88 23.67
N ASP A 233 -49.44 18.30 22.50
CA ASP A 233 -49.29 17.56 21.25
C ASP A 233 -47.85 17.63 20.73
N TRP A 234 -47.00 16.72 21.20
CA TRP A 234 -45.62 16.57 20.71
C TRP A 234 -45.54 15.95 19.30
N SER A 235 -46.68 15.59 18.69
CA SER A 235 -46.84 14.94 17.39
C SER A 235 -46.08 15.63 16.23
N HIS A 236 -45.91 16.95 16.27
CA HIS A 236 -45.12 17.66 15.26
C HIS A 236 -43.61 17.38 15.36
N TYR A 237 -43.08 17.25 16.58
CA TYR A 237 -41.66 16.94 16.80
C TYR A 237 -41.30 15.53 16.37
N PHE A 238 -42.20 14.56 16.50
CA PHE A 238 -41.95 13.20 16.01
C PHE A 238 -41.71 13.16 14.50
N LYS A 239 -42.52 13.88 13.71
CA LYS A 239 -42.29 14.02 12.26
C LYS A 239 -40.93 14.64 11.94
N ILE A 240 -40.56 15.73 12.62
CA ILE A 240 -39.24 16.36 12.45
C ILE A 240 -38.10 15.39 12.81
N ILE A 241 -38.27 14.57 13.86
CA ILE A 241 -37.28 13.55 14.26
C ILE A 241 -37.18 12.42 13.22
N GLU A 242 -38.29 12.03 12.61
CA GLU A 242 -38.34 11.03 11.52
C GLU A 242 -37.69 11.57 10.24
N ASP A 243 -38.01 12.81 9.83
CA ASP A 243 -37.38 13.50 8.70
C ASP A 243 -35.86 13.63 8.88
N LEU A 244 -35.40 14.04 10.08
CA LEU A 244 -33.98 14.12 10.41
C LEU A 244 -33.30 12.75 10.41
N ARG A 245 -33.96 11.69 10.89
CA ARG A 245 -33.44 10.32 10.82
C ARG A 245 -33.30 9.84 9.38
N ALA A 246 -34.29 10.12 8.53
CA ALA A 246 -34.25 9.80 7.11
C ALA A 246 -33.11 10.54 6.39
N GLN A 247 -32.92 11.83 6.68
CA GLN A 247 -31.80 12.62 6.16
C GLN A 247 -30.43 12.08 6.63
N ILE A 248 -30.29 11.73 7.92
CA ILE A 248 -29.06 11.12 8.45
C ILE A 248 -28.77 9.78 7.74
N PHE A 249 -29.79 8.94 7.52
CA PHE A 249 -29.62 7.67 6.81
C PHE A 249 -29.20 7.88 5.35
N ALA A 250 -29.90 8.75 4.61
CA ALA A 250 -29.55 9.08 3.22
C ALA A 250 -28.11 9.61 3.10
N ASN A 251 -27.75 10.60 3.92
CA ASN A 251 -26.38 11.12 4.00
C ASN A 251 -25.35 10.05 4.38
N THR A 252 -25.70 9.05 5.18
CA THR A 252 -24.80 7.94 5.52
C THR A 252 -24.56 7.01 4.33
N VAL A 253 -25.61 6.70 3.55
CA VAL A 253 -25.51 5.92 2.32
C VAL A 253 -24.73 6.66 1.23
N ASP A 254 -24.98 7.96 1.03
CA ASP A 254 -24.24 8.77 0.07
C ASP A 254 -22.77 8.97 0.48
N ASN A 255 -22.47 9.13 1.78
CA ASN A 255 -21.08 9.13 2.26
C ASN A 255 -20.37 7.80 1.95
N ALA A 256 -21.03 6.65 2.18
CA ALA A 256 -20.46 5.34 1.85
C ALA A 256 -20.21 5.19 0.33
N ARG A 257 -21.15 5.67 -0.49
CA ARG A 257 -21.00 5.73 -1.96
C ARG A 257 -19.83 6.61 -2.39
N ILE A 258 -19.66 7.79 -1.79
CA ILE A 258 -18.56 8.72 -2.08
C ILE A 258 -17.21 8.09 -1.68
N VAL A 259 -17.12 7.40 -0.55
CA VAL A 259 -15.91 6.66 -0.16
C VAL A 259 -15.55 5.60 -1.20
N LEU A 260 -16.51 4.79 -1.65
CA LEU A 260 -16.27 3.80 -2.71
C LEU A 260 -15.84 4.43 -4.04
N GLN A 261 -16.36 5.62 -4.38
CA GLN A 261 -15.92 6.36 -5.57
C GLN A 261 -14.49 6.93 -5.41
N ILE A 262 -14.11 7.40 -4.22
CA ILE A 262 -12.76 7.86 -3.91
C ILE A 262 -11.77 6.70 -4.01
N ASP A 263 -12.10 5.53 -3.45
CA ASP A 263 -11.20 4.37 -3.49
C ASP A 263 -11.12 3.74 -4.88
N ASN A 264 -12.20 3.74 -5.66
CA ASN A 264 -12.14 3.37 -7.08
C ASN A 264 -11.28 4.34 -7.91
N ALA A 265 -11.39 5.65 -7.68
CA ALA A 265 -10.56 6.65 -8.35
C ALA A 265 -9.07 6.56 -7.94
N ARG A 266 -8.77 6.20 -6.68
CA ARG A 266 -7.40 5.91 -6.22
C ARG A 266 -6.83 4.69 -6.92
N LEU A 267 -7.55 3.57 -6.91
CA LEU A 267 -7.11 2.34 -7.59
C LEU A 267 -6.85 2.59 -9.08
N ALA A 268 -7.72 3.33 -9.77
CA ALA A 268 -7.50 3.73 -11.16
C ALA A 268 -6.24 4.61 -11.34
N ALA A 269 -5.97 5.54 -10.41
CA ALA A 269 -4.79 6.39 -10.45
C ALA A 269 -3.48 5.61 -10.17
N ASP A 270 -3.49 4.66 -9.22
CA ASP A 270 -2.38 3.75 -8.97
C ASP A 270 -2.12 2.83 -10.20
N ASP A 271 -3.19 2.31 -10.82
CA ASP A 271 -3.15 1.56 -12.08
C ASP A 271 -2.48 2.34 -13.21
N PHE A 272 -2.82 3.63 -13.35
CA PHE A 272 -2.20 4.51 -14.35
C PHE A 272 -0.76 4.88 -13.98
N ARG A 273 -0.43 5.04 -12.69
CA ARG A 273 0.96 5.28 -12.25
C ARG A 273 1.86 4.08 -12.61
N VAL A 274 1.45 2.86 -12.27
CA VAL A 274 2.24 1.65 -12.57
C VAL A 274 2.44 1.49 -14.08
N LYS A 275 1.39 1.71 -14.89
CA LYS A 275 1.50 1.70 -16.37
C LYS A 275 2.46 2.77 -16.89
N TYR A 276 2.39 3.99 -16.36
CA TYR A 276 3.32 5.06 -16.70
C TYR A 276 4.78 4.74 -16.30
N GLU A 277 4.99 4.16 -15.12
CA GLU A 277 6.32 3.72 -14.65
C GLU A 277 6.90 2.63 -15.56
N THR A 278 6.10 1.66 -16.01
CA THR A 278 6.55 0.64 -16.98
C THR A 278 6.83 1.20 -18.37
N GLU A 279 5.97 2.09 -18.89
CA GLU A 279 6.18 2.75 -20.20
C GLU A 279 7.41 3.66 -20.18
N LEU A 280 7.64 4.37 -19.06
CA LEU A 280 8.83 5.20 -18.88
C LEU A 280 10.11 4.36 -18.85
N ALA A 281 10.11 3.22 -18.16
CA ALA A 281 11.25 2.30 -18.14
C ALA A 281 11.55 1.71 -19.53
N MET A 282 10.51 1.26 -20.26
CA MET A 282 10.66 0.78 -21.65
C MET A 282 11.18 1.87 -22.58
N ARG A 283 10.64 3.10 -22.48
CA ARG A 283 11.13 4.26 -23.22
C ARG A 283 12.61 4.53 -22.92
N GLN A 284 13.00 4.54 -21.64
CA GLN A 284 14.39 4.80 -21.24
C GLN A 284 15.35 3.74 -21.77
N SER A 285 14.95 2.46 -21.83
CA SER A 285 15.74 1.42 -22.51
C SER A 285 15.95 1.78 -23.99
N VAL A 286 14.86 2.02 -24.72
CA VAL A 286 14.94 2.36 -26.16
C VAL A 286 15.70 3.66 -26.42
N GLU A 287 15.61 4.65 -25.52
CA GLU A 287 16.44 5.85 -25.58
C GLU A 287 17.93 5.54 -25.39
N ASN A 288 18.30 4.68 -24.43
CA ASN A 288 19.68 4.24 -24.25
C ASN A 288 20.19 3.45 -25.47
N ASP A 289 19.37 2.54 -26.02
CA ASP A 289 19.67 1.76 -27.22
C ASP A 289 19.91 2.68 -28.43
N ILE A 290 19.09 3.73 -28.60
CA ILE A 290 19.28 4.75 -29.65
C ILE A 290 20.58 5.55 -29.43
N HIS A 291 20.96 5.88 -28.19
CA HIS A 291 22.25 6.53 -27.93
C HIS A 291 23.44 5.59 -28.19
N GLY A 292 23.31 4.30 -27.87
CA GLY A 292 24.31 3.28 -28.22
C GLY A 292 24.49 3.13 -29.73
N LEU A 293 23.39 3.02 -30.48
CA LEU A 293 23.41 2.94 -31.94
C LEU A 293 24.00 4.21 -32.58
N ARG A 294 23.71 5.41 -32.03
CA ARG A 294 24.36 6.65 -32.45
C ARG A 294 25.86 6.61 -32.24
N LYS A 295 26.32 6.18 -31.06
CA LYS A 295 27.77 6.02 -30.81
C LYS A 295 28.40 5.04 -31.79
N VAL A 296 27.77 3.90 -32.10
CA VAL A 296 28.29 2.94 -33.09
C VAL A 296 28.36 3.56 -34.49
N ILE A 297 27.39 4.40 -34.87
CA ILE A 297 27.44 5.16 -36.14
C ILE A 297 28.58 6.19 -36.13
N ASP A 298 28.82 6.88 -35.02
CA ASP A 298 29.91 7.86 -34.89
C ASP A 298 31.29 7.15 -34.90
N ASP A 299 31.47 6.09 -34.11
CA ASP A 299 32.68 5.25 -34.05
C ASP A 299 33.00 4.64 -35.43
N THR A 300 32.02 4.11 -36.15
CA THR A 300 32.22 3.56 -37.50
C THR A 300 32.42 4.62 -38.59
N ASN A 301 31.95 5.85 -38.39
CA ASN A 301 32.32 6.96 -39.26
C ASN A 301 33.77 7.41 -39.01
N VAL A 302 34.26 7.37 -37.77
CA VAL A 302 35.67 7.65 -37.47
C VAL A 302 36.58 6.60 -38.13
N THR A 303 36.28 5.31 -38.01
CA THR A 303 37.11 4.27 -38.66
C THR A 303 37.02 4.32 -40.19
N ARG A 304 35.84 4.64 -40.76
CA ARG A 304 35.71 4.91 -42.21
C ARG A 304 36.61 6.06 -42.65
N LEU A 305 36.61 7.19 -41.92
CA LEU A 305 37.45 8.35 -42.25
C LEU A 305 38.95 8.05 -42.09
N GLN A 306 39.35 7.26 -41.10
CA GLN A 306 40.74 6.80 -40.93
C GLN A 306 41.18 5.97 -42.15
N LEU A 307 40.41 4.95 -42.52
CA LEU A 307 40.68 4.11 -43.70
C LEU A 307 40.67 4.93 -45.01
N GLU A 308 39.81 5.94 -45.12
CA GLU A 308 39.83 6.87 -46.27
C GLU A 308 41.13 7.68 -46.34
N THR A 309 41.64 8.18 -45.20
CA THR A 309 42.96 8.87 -45.17
C THR A 309 44.15 7.95 -45.43
N GLU A 310 44.12 6.70 -44.97
CA GLU A 310 45.15 5.69 -45.30
C GLU A 310 45.14 5.36 -46.79
N ILE A 311 43.94 5.20 -47.38
CA ILE A 311 43.75 4.97 -48.82
C ILE A 311 44.21 6.19 -49.65
N GLU A 312 44.12 7.42 -49.12
CA GLU A 312 44.65 8.61 -49.78
C GLU A 312 46.19 8.69 -49.69
N ALA A 313 46.78 8.45 -48.51
CA ALA A 313 48.23 8.39 -48.34
C ALA A 313 48.88 7.34 -49.27
N LEU A 314 48.34 6.12 -49.32
CA LEU A 314 48.83 5.05 -50.20
C LEU A 314 48.70 5.39 -51.70
N LYS A 315 47.70 6.21 -52.10
CA LYS A 315 47.62 6.73 -53.48
C LYS A 315 48.70 7.77 -53.76
N GLU A 316 48.99 8.65 -52.80
CA GLU A 316 50.06 9.65 -52.94
C GLU A 316 51.44 9.00 -53.03
N GLU A 317 51.73 8.00 -52.20
CA GLU A 317 52.95 7.17 -52.29
C GLU A 317 53.07 6.47 -53.66
N LEU A 318 51.98 5.84 -54.13
CA LEU A 318 51.96 5.16 -55.43
C LEU A 318 52.16 6.14 -56.59
N LEU A 319 51.62 7.36 -56.51
CA LEU A 319 51.85 8.44 -57.48
C LEU A 319 53.27 9.00 -57.39
N PHE A 320 53.86 9.10 -56.21
CA PHE A 320 55.24 9.51 -55.99
C PHE A 320 56.22 8.50 -56.60
N MET A 321 56.06 7.21 -56.28
CA MET A 321 56.90 6.14 -56.82
C MET A 321 56.81 6.03 -58.35
N LYS A 322 55.62 6.26 -58.94
CA LYS A 322 55.46 6.34 -60.40
C LYS A 322 56.19 7.52 -61.01
N LYS A 323 56.11 8.72 -60.41
CA LYS A 323 56.84 9.90 -60.90
C LYS A 323 58.36 9.69 -60.82
N ASN A 324 58.85 9.20 -59.68
CA ASN A 324 60.27 8.90 -59.51
C ASN A 324 60.76 7.87 -60.54
N HIS A 325 60.02 6.77 -60.75
CA HIS A 325 60.36 5.79 -61.77
C HIS A 325 60.31 6.37 -63.21
N GLU A 326 59.31 7.20 -63.52
CA GLU A 326 59.26 7.92 -64.80
C GLU A 326 60.47 8.85 -64.99
N GLU A 327 60.91 9.55 -63.95
CA GLU A 327 62.06 10.45 -63.97
C GLU A 327 63.39 9.68 -64.07
N GLU A 328 63.54 8.57 -63.36
CA GLU A 328 64.65 7.61 -63.52
C GLU A 328 64.72 7.05 -64.95
N VAL A 329 63.60 6.60 -65.51
CA VAL A 329 63.53 6.07 -66.88
C VAL A 329 63.85 7.16 -67.90
N LYS A 330 63.35 8.39 -67.73
CA LYS A 330 63.73 9.54 -68.59
C LYS A 330 65.21 9.88 -68.44
N GLY A 331 65.76 9.81 -67.23
CA GLY A 331 67.18 10.00 -66.95
C GLY A 331 68.07 8.95 -67.61
N LEU A 332 67.71 7.66 -67.52
CA LEU A 332 68.40 6.57 -68.18
C LEU A 332 68.26 6.65 -69.71
N GLN A 333 67.10 7.02 -70.25
CA GLN A 333 66.92 7.28 -71.68
C GLN A 333 67.76 8.48 -72.16
N ALA A 334 67.87 9.54 -71.36
CA ALA A 334 68.74 10.68 -71.66
C ALA A 334 70.23 10.33 -71.56
N GLN A 335 70.62 9.44 -70.63
CA GLN A 335 71.97 8.87 -70.60
C GLN A 335 72.24 8.05 -71.86
N ILE A 336 71.35 7.11 -72.24
CA ILE A 336 71.46 6.30 -73.46
C ILE A 336 71.49 7.18 -74.72
N ALA A 337 70.72 8.26 -74.80
CA ALA A 337 70.68 9.16 -75.95
C ALA A 337 71.89 10.12 -76.04
N SER A 338 72.47 10.51 -74.91
CA SER A 338 73.71 11.32 -74.87
C SER A 338 74.96 10.44 -75.03
N SER A 339 74.95 9.21 -74.53
CA SER A 339 75.87 8.14 -74.90
C SER A 339 75.45 7.54 -76.25
N GLY A 340 75.58 8.33 -77.33
CA GLY A 340 75.45 7.88 -78.72
C GLY A 340 76.54 6.87 -79.08
N LEU A 341 76.46 5.68 -78.48
CA LEU A 341 77.51 4.68 -78.44
C LEU A 341 77.41 3.75 -79.65
N THR A 342 78.15 4.12 -80.69
CA THR A 342 78.74 3.12 -81.58
C THR A 342 79.56 2.18 -80.70
N VAL A 343 79.16 0.91 -80.58
CA VAL A 343 79.90 -0.10 -79.80
C VAL A 343 81.09 -0.60 -80.62
N GLU A 344 82.09 0.25 -80.78
CA GLU A 344 83.44 -0.19 -81.10
C GLU A 344 84.14 -0.59 -79.79
N VAL A 345 84.59 -1.84 -79.73
CA VAL A 345 85.22 -2.42 -78.54
C VAL A 345 86.70 -2.02 -78.48
N ASP A 346 86.97 -0.77 -78.11
CA ASP A 346 88.33 -0.34 -77.75
C ASP A 346 88.63 -0.78 -76.31
N ALA A 347 89.58 -1.71 -76.16
CA ALA A 347 89.84 -2.41 -74.91
C ALA A 347 90.89 -1.66 -74.05
N PRO A 348 90.52 -1.03 -72.92
CA PRO A 348 91.46 -0.20 -72.17
C PRO A 348 92.47 -1.06 -71.39
N LYS A 349 93.70 -1.12 -71.91
CA LYS A 349 94.96 -1.45 -71.22
C LYS A 349 94.82 -2.16 -69.86
N SER A 350 94.59 -3.48 -69.91
CA SER A 350 94.80 -4.44 -68.81
C SER A 350 94.69 -3.86 -67.40
N GLN A 351 93.47 -3.47 -66.99
CA GLN A 351 93.21 -3.23 -65.58
C GLN A 351 93.54 -4.51 -64.78
N ASP A 352 94.08 -4.33 -63.58
CA ASP A 352 94.51 -5.43 -62.71
C ASP A 352 93.30 -6.26 -62.29
N LEU A 353 93.05 -7.35 -63.04
CA LEU A 353 91.85 -8.17 -62.90
C LEU A 353 91.75 -8.80 -61.49
N ALA A 354 92.89 -8.98 -60.81
CA ALA A 354 92.93 -9.43 -59.43
C ALA A 354 92.33 -8.40 -58.46
N LYS A 355 92.54 -7.10 -58.69
CA LYS A 355 91.91 -6.03 -57.90
C LYS A 355 90.42 -5.95 -58.16
N ILE A 356 89.97 -5.92 -59.42
CA ILE A 356 88.54 -5.86 -59.74
C ILE A 356 87.80 -7.09 -59.17
N MET A 357 88.40 -8.28 -59.27
CA MET A 357 87.85 -9.50 -58.65
C MET A 357 88.00 -9.54 -57.11
N ALA A 358 88.79 -8.67 -56.50
CA ALA A 358 88.85 -8.49 -55.05
C ALA A 358 87.80 -7.45 -54.59
N ASP A 359 87.67 -6.33 -55.30
CA ASP A 359 86.69 -5.28 -55.04
C ASP A 359 85.25 -5.80 -55.20
N ILE A 360 84.98 -6.59 -56.25
CA ILE A 360 83.68 -7.26 -56.42
C ILE A 360 83.40 -8.24 -55.27
N ARG A 361 84.40 -9.01 -54.81
CA ARG A 361 84.22 -9.89 -53.64
C ARG A 361 83.94 -9.08 -52.38
N ALA A 362 84.72 -8.03 -52.11
CA ALA A 362 84.51 -7.14 -50.97
C ALA A 362 83.11 -6.48 -51.00
N GLN A 363 82.59 -6.10 -52.18
CA GLN A 363 81.23 -5.60 -52.34
C GLN A 363 80.17 -6.69 -52.04
N TYR A 364 80.36 -7.92 -52.51
CA TYR A 364 79.47 -9.05 -52.19
C TYR A 364 79.53 -9.45 -50.70
N ASP A 365 80.71 -9.46 -50.09
CA ASP A 365 80.90 -9.76 -48.66
C ASP A 365 80.26 -8.68 -47.78
N GLU A 366 80.42 -7.40 -48.15
CA GLU A 366 79.80 -6.25 -47.48
C GLU A 366 78.27 -6.22 -47.66
N LEU A 367 77.75 -6.57 -48.84
CA LEU A 367 76.31 -6.72 -49.08
C LEU A 367 75.75 -7.91 -48.29
N ALA A 368 76.45 -9.05 -48.29
CA ALA A 368 76.08 -10.22 -47.51
C ALA A 368 76.21 -9.99 -45.99
N ARG A 369 77.03 -9.03 -45.54
CA ARG A 369 77.08 -8.56 -44.15
C ARG A 369 75.87 -7.67 -43.84
N LYS A 370 75.62 -6.65 -44.67
CA LYS A 370 74.45 -5.75 -44.53
C LYS A 370 73.13 -6.50 -44.51
N ASN A 371 72.89 -7.40 -45.48
CA ASN A 371 71.67 -8.19 -45.53
C ASN A 371 71.47 -9.06 -44.27
N ARG A 372 72.55 -9.58 -43.66
CA ARG A 372 72.47 -10.28 -42.36
C ARG A 372 72.12 -9.32 -41.23
N GLU A 373 72.82 -8.20 -41.12
CA GLU A 373 72.55 -7.20 -40.07
C GLU A 373 71.17 -6.54 -40.20
N GLU A 374 70.61 -6.45 -41.41
CA GLU A 374 69.25 -5.96 -41.68
C GLU A 374 68.20 -7.02 -41.36
N LEU A 375 68.43 -8.29 -41.70
CA LEU A 375 67.58 -9.41 -41.26
C LEU A 375 67.59 -9.58 -39.74
N ASP A 376 68.76 -9.53 -39.10
CA ASP A 376 68.89 -9.67 -37.64
C ASP A 376 68.17 -8.52 -36.90
N LYS A 377 68.25 -7.28 -37.42
CA LYS A 377 67.47 -6.14 -36.91
C LYS A 377 65.98 -6.32 -37.13
N TYR A 378 65.55 -6.71 -38.33
CA TYR A 378 64.15 -6.92 -38.66
C TYR A 378 63.51 -8.01 -37.79
N TRP A 379 64.18 -9.16 -37.63
CA TRP A 379 63.71 -10.23 -36.75
C TRP A 379 63.75 -9.83 -35.28
N SER A 380 64.77 -9.09 -34.82
CA SER A 380 64.81 -8.56 -33.45
C SER A 380 63.64 -7.62 -33.17
N GLN A 381 63.36 -6.70 -34.11
CA GLN A 381 62.23 -5.77 -34.03
C GLN A 381 60.89 -6.50 -34.05
N GLN A 382 60.68 -7.46 -34.95
CA GLN A 382 59.45 -8.26 -34.99
C GLN A 382 59.26 -9.12 -33.72
N ILE A 383 60.35 -9.62 -33.12
CA ILE A 383 60.29 -10.31 -31.82
C ILE A 383 59.95 -9.32 -30.70
N GLU A 384 60.51 -8.11 -30.68
CA GLU A 384 60.22 -7.08 -29.67
C GLU A 384 58.77 -6.54 -29.78
N GLU A 385 58.30 -6.25 -30.99
CA GLU A 385 56.90 -5.87 -31.28
C GLU A 385 55.93 -6.98 -30.88
N SER A 386 56.18 -8.22 -31.29
CA SER A 386 55.35 -9.37 -30.90
C SER A 386 55.37 -9.61 -29.38
N THR A 387 56.54 -9.51 -28.74
CA THR A 387 56.66 -9.70 -27.29
C THR A 387 55.94 -8.61 -26.52
N THR A 388 56.07 -7.34 -26.91
CA THR A 388 55.36 -6.24 -26.26
C THR A 388 53.85 -6.41 -26.39
N VAL A 389 53.32 -6.71 -27.57
CA VAL A 389 51.88 -7.00 -27.79
C VAL A 389 51.40 -8.20 -26.97
N VAL A 390 52.17 -9.29 -26.90
CA VAL A 390 51.82 -10.45 -26.06
C VAL A 390 51.83 -10.07 -24.57
N THR A 391 52.75 -9.24 -24.10
CA THR A 391 52.76 -8.80 -22.69
C THR A 391 51.63 -7.84 -22.34
N THR A 392 51.23 -6.93 -23.23
CA THR A 392 50.07 -6.05 -22.98
C THR A 392 48.76 -6.83 -23.00
N GLN A 393 48.55 -7.69 -24.02
CA GLN A 393 47.37 -8.56 -24.08
C GLN A 393 47.27 -9.50 -22.86
N SER A 394 48.39 -10.07 -22.41
CA SER A 394 48.43 -10.91 -21.20
C SER A 394 48.08 -10.12 -19.93
N ALA A 395 48.53 -8.87 -19.82
CA ALA A 395 48.17 -7.99 -18.69
C ALA A 395 46.69 -7.56 -18.73
N GLU A 396 46.14 -7.26 -19.91
CA GLU A 396 44.73 -6.93 -20.12
C GLU A 396 43.82 -8.12 -19.81
N VAL A 397 44.18 -9.33 -20.27
CA VAL A 397 43.48 -10.58 -19.93
C VAL A 397 43.53 -10.82 -18.42
N GLY A 398 44.70 -10.65 -17.77
CA GLY A 398 44.81 -10.78 -16.31
C GLY A 398 43.95 -9.78 -15.53
N ALA A 399 43.80 -8.55 -16.03
CA ALA A 399 42.89 -7.55 -15.45
C ALA A 399 41.41 -7.86 -15.68
N ALA A 400 41.06 -8.44 -16.84
CA ALA A 400 39.73 -8.94 -17.12
C ALA A 400 39.39 -10.14 -16.22
N GLU A 401 40.33 -11.06 -15.99
CA GLU A 401 40.16 -12.20 -15.09
C GLU A 401 39.96 -11.76 -13.63
N THR A 402 40.78 -10.83 -13.10
CA THR A 402 40.63 -10.37 -11.71
C THR A 402 39.27 -9.72 -11.49
N THR A 403 38.88 -8.75 -12.33
CA THR A 403 37.56 -8.09 -12.25
C THR A 403 36.41 -9.07 -12.42
N LEU A 404 36.53 -10.06 -13.30
CA LEU A 404 35.54 -11.14 -13.45
C LEU A 404 35.44 -12.03 -12.19
N THR A 405 36.54 -12.32 -11.49
CA THR A 405 36.47 -13.02 -10.20
C THR A 405 35.89 -12.13 -9.08
N GLU A 406 36.11 -10.82 -9.10
CA GLU A 406 35.49 -9.88 -8.15
C GLU A 406 33.98 -9.81 -8.36
N LEU A 407 33.52 -9.69 -9.61
CA LEU A 407 32.09 -9.74 -9.96
C LEU A 407 31.43 -11.07 -9.57
N ARG A 408 32.12 -12.21 -9.72
CA ARG A 408 31.64 -13.50 -9.22
C ARG A 408 31.47 -13.51 -7.69
N ARG A 409 32.40 -12.90 -6.94
CA ARG A 409 32.30 -12.79 -5.47
C ARG A 409 31.17 -11.85 -5.02
N THR A 410 30.96 -10.73 -5.72
CA THR A 410 29.85 -9.81 -5.37
C THR A 410 28.48 -10.42 -5.69
N VAL A 411 28.34 -11.13 -6.81
CA VAL A 411 27.12 -11.91 -7.11
C VAL A 411 26.84 -12.93 -6.00
N GLN A 412 27.83 -13.76 -5.63
CA GLN A 412 27.67 -14.75 -4.56
C GLN A 412 27.30 -14.12 -3.20
N SER A 413 27.89 -12.97 -2.86
CA SER A 413 27.51 -12.23 -1.64
C SER A 413 26.05 -11.77 -1.69
N LEU A 414 25.62 -11.21 -2.82
CA LEU A 414 24.25 -10.73 -3.00
C LEU A 414 23.22 -11.88 -3.02
N GLU A 415 23.58 -13.05 -3.56
CA GLU A 415 22.75 -14.25 -3.50
C GLU A 415 22.55 -14.73 -2.04
N ILE A 416 23.63 -14.76 -1.25
CA ILE A 416 23.58 -15.10 0.18
C ILE A 416 22.75 -14.09 0.97
N ASP A 417 22.94 -12.78 0.72
CA ASP A 417 22.16 -11.72 1.38
C ASP A 417 20.67 -11.84 1.04
N LEU A 418 20.33 -12.11 -0.23
CA LEU A 418 18.96 -12.26 -0.72
C LEU A 418 18.29 -13.50 -0.08
N ASP A 419 18.99 -14.64 0.01
CA ASP A 419 18.48 -15.82 0.71
C ASP A 419 18.37 -15.61 2.22
N SER A 420 19.27 -14.85 2.85
CA SER A 420 19.13 -14.46 4.26
C SER A 420 17.85 -13.64 4.49
N MET A 421 17.52 -12.73 3.57
CA MET A 421 16.32 -11.90 3.61
C MET A 421 15.04 -12.68 3.29
N ARG A 422 15.10 -13.68 2.40
CA ARG A 422 14.00 -14.65 2.17
C ARG A 422 13.70 -15.44 3.45
N ASN A 423 14.74 -15.94 4.13
CA ASN A 423 14.62 -16.69 5.38
C ASN A 423 14.08 -15.82 6.53
N LEU A 424 14.58 -14.59 6.67
CA LEU A 424 14.07 -13.61 7.65
C LEU A 424 12.59 -13.29 7.40
N LYS A 425 12.20 -13.05 6.14
CA LYS A 425 10.79 -12.83 5.76
C LYS A 425 9.92 -14.03 6.15
N ALA A 426 10.32 -15.26 5.80
CA ALA A 426 9.57 -16.47 6.13
C ALA A 426 9.40 -16.66 7.64
N SER A 427 10.45 -16.39 8.42
CA SER A 427 10.40 -16.41 9.89
C SER A 427 9.41 -15.38 10.45
N LEU A 428 9.46 -14.13 9.96
CA LEU A 428 8.55 -13.07 10.38
C LEU A 428 7.09 -13.39 10.02
N GLU A 429 6.80 -13.85 8.80
CA GLU A 429 5.45 -14.28 8.41
C GLU A 429 4.93 -15.43 9.28
N ASN A 430 5.79 -16.39 9.64
CA ASN A 430 5.38 -17.49 10.52
C ASN A 430 5.12 -17.01 11.96
N SER A 431 5.92 -16.07 12.47
CA SER A 431 5.65 -15.45 13.78
C SER A 431 4.34 -14.66 13.80
N LEU A 432 3.99 -13.99 12.68
CA LEU A 432 2.70 -13.31 12.52
C LEU A 432 1.55 -14.31 12.54
N ARG A 433 1.61 -15.37 11.72
CA ARG A 433 0.59 -16.44 11.68
C ARG A 433 0.38 -17.09 13.05
N GLU A 434 1.46 -17.32 13.80
CA GLU A 434 1.37 -17.88 15.14
C GLU A 434 0.68 -16.91 16.12
N VAL A 435 1.04 -15.62 16.09
CA VAL A 435 0.40 -14.59 16.92
C VAL A 435 -1.08 -14.41 16.56
N GLU A 436 -1.41 -14.41 15.27
CA GLU A 436 -2.80 -14.36 14.78
C GLU A 436 -3.60 -15.58 15.25
N ALA A 437 -3.06 -16.80 15.14
CA ALA A 437 -3.71 -18.02 15.61
C ALA A 437 -3.90 -18.04 17.14
N ARG A 438 -2.90 -17.58 17.91
CA ARG A 438 -3.00 -17.43 19.38
C ARG A 438 -4.11 -16.43 19.76
N TYR A 439 -4.23 -15.29 19.08
CA TYR A 439 -5.30 -14.33 19.32
C TYR A 439 -6.67 -14.83 18.88
N ALA A 440 -6.77 -15.56 17.76
CA ALA A 440 -8.03 -16.17 17.33
C ALA A 440 -8.57 -17.15 18.39
N LEU A 441 -7.71 -18.03 18.92
CA LEU A 441 -8.05 -18.96 19.99
C LEU A 441 -8.46 -18.23 21.29
N GLN A 442 -7.77 -17.15 21.66
CA GLN A 442 -8.16 -16.33 22.82
C GLN A 442 -9.54 -15.66 22.63
N MET A 443 -9.85 -15.18 21.42
CA MET A 443 -11.16 -14.59 21.13
C MET A 443 -12.27 -15.65 21.13
N GLU A 444 -12.00 -16.85 20.63
CA GLU A 444 -12.94 -17.99 20.71
C GLU A 444 -13.21 -18.40 22.17
N GLN A 445 -12.17 -18.50 23.00
CA GLN A 445 -12.28 -18.79 24.44
C GLN A 445 -13.11 -17.71 25.17
N LEU A 446 -12.82 -16.42 24.95
CA LEU A 446 -13.58 -15.32 25.55
C LEU A 446 -15.03 -15.29 25.07
N ASN A 447 -15.29 -15.59 23.79
CA ASN A 447 -16.64 -15.69 23.25
C ASN A 447 -17.42 -16.88 23.86
N GLY A 448 -16.76 -18.02 24.08
CA GLY A 448 -17.34 -19.15 24.81
C GLY A 448 -17.72 -18.82 26.25
N ILE A 449 -16.86 -18.08 26.96
CA ILE A 449 -17.15 -17.58 28.33
C ILE A 449 -18.33 -16.59 28.31
N LEU A 450 -18.40 -15.68 27.34
CA LEU A 450 -19.52 -14.75 27.19
C LEU A 450 -20.84 -15.50 26.97
N LEU A 451 -20.89 -16.44 26.02
CA LEU A 451 -22.09 -17.23 25.74
C LEU A 451 -22.55 -18.08 26.95
N HIS A 452 -21.60 -18.61 27.72
CA HIS A 452 -21.91 -19.33 28.97
C HIS A 452 -22.55 -18.40 30.02
N LEU A 453 -21.97 -17.22 30.26
CA LEU A 453 -22.49 -16.23 31.22
C LEU A 453 -23.84 -15.64 30.76
N GLU A 454 -24.04 -15.44 29.46
CA GLU A 454 -25.33 -15.05 28.89
C GLU A 454 -26.40 -16.12 29.10
N SER A 455 -26.03 -17.40 29.00
CA SER A 455 -26.91 -18.53 29.30
C SER A 455 -27.29 -18.59 30.79
N GLU A 456 -26.33 -18.43 31.71
CA GLU A 456 -26.61 -18.35 33.16
C GLU A 456 -27.48 -17.14 33.52
N LEU A 457 -27.24 -15.98 32.89
CA LEU A 457 -28.08 -14.79 33.05
C LEU A 457 -29.49 -14.99 32.49
N ALA A 458 -29.67 -15.79 31.43
CA ALA A 458 -31.00 -16.15 30.94
C ALA A 458 -31.71 -17.13 31.89
N GLN A 459 -31.01 -18.16 32.35
CA GLN A 459 -31.54 -19.17 33.26
C GLN A 459 -31.96 -18.57 34.62
N THR A 460 -31.10 -17.74 35.22
CA THR A 460 -31.41 -17.06 36.50
C THR A 460 -32.57 -16.06 36.38
N ARG A 461 -32.75 -15.42 35.22
CA ARG A 461 -33.93 -14.58 34.94
C ARG A 461 -35.21 -15.40 34.81
N ALA A 462 -35.17 -16.53 34.07
CA ALA A 462 -36.31 -17.42 33.93
C ALA A 462 -36.72 -18.03 35.29
N GLU A 463 -35.75 -18.43 36.11
CA GLU A 463 -35.98 -18.92 37.47
C GLU A 463 -36.60 -17.84 38.37
N GLY A 464 -36.08 -16.61 38.33
CA GLY A 464 -36.68 -15.49 39.07
C GLY A 464 -38.10 -15.13 38.61
N GLN A 465 -38.41 -15.31 37.33
CA GLN A 465 -39.78 -15.15 36.80
C GLN A 465 -40.71 -16.28 37.28
N ARG A 466 -40.24 -17.54 37.27
CA ARG A 466 -40.97 -18.70 37.79
C ARG A 466 -41.30 -18.53 39.27
N GLN A 467 -40.30 -18.18 40.09
CA GLN A 467 -40.50 -17.92 41.52
C GLN A 467 -41.49 -16.77 41.76
N ALA A 468 -41.44 -15.69 40.96
CA ALA A 468 -42.41 -14.59 41.07
C ALA A 468 -43.86 -15.05 40.81
N GLN A 469 -44.08 -15.92 39.82
CA GLN A 469 -45.39 -16.52 39.53
C GLN A 469 -45.85 -17.47 40.65
N GLU A 470 -44.95 -18.27 41.21
CA GLU A 470 -45.22 -19.14 42.36
C GLU A 470 -45.60 -18.32 43.61
N TYR A 471 -44.89 -17.21 43.90
CA TYR A 471 -45.23 -16.29 44.98
C TYR A 471 -46.58 -15.57 44.75
N GLU A 472 -46.91 -15.19 43.51
CA GLU A 472 -48.20 -14.58 43.17
C GLU A 472 -49.35 -15.59 43.37
N ALA A 473 -49.18 -16.84 42.94
CA ALA A 473 -50.14 -17.90 43.17
C ALA A 473 -50.36 -18.18 44.67
N LEU A 474 -49.28 -18.26 45.46
CA LEU A 474 -49.35 -18.42 46.92
C LEU A 474 -50.03 -17.22 47.60
N LEU A 475 -49.77 -15.99 47.15
CA LEU A 475 -50.42 -14.79 47.68
C LEU A 475 -51.93 -14.79 47.35
N ASN A 476 -52.31 -15.21 46.15
CA ASN A 476 -53.72 -15.36 45.75
C ASN A 476 -54.44 -16.44 46.57
N ILE A 477 -53.77 -17.54 46.93
CA ILE A 477 -54.31 -18.55 47.86
C ILE A 477 -54.43 -17.97 49.27
N LYS A 478 -53.42 -17.26 49.77
CA LYS A 478 -53.45 -16.60 51.09
C LYS A 478 -54.62 -15.62 51.22
N VAL A 479 -54.88 -14.80 50.21
CA VAL A 479 -55.99 -13.83 50.21
C VAL A 479 -57.36 -14.53 50.28
N LYS A 480 -57.53 -15.69 49.62
CA LYS A 480 -58.74 -16.51 49.75
C LYS A 480 -58.91 -17.06 51.16
N LEU A 481 -57.86 -17.66 51.73
CA LEU A 481 -57.88 -18.19 53.10
C LEU A 481 -58.12 -17.08 54.15
N GLU A 482 -57.60 -15.87 53.94
CA GLU A 482 -57.89 -14.71 54.81
C GLU A 482 -59.35 -14.25 54.70
N ALA A 483 -59.98 -14.36 53.53
CA ALA A 483 -61.40 -14.09 53.36
C ALA A 483 -62.28 -15.18 54.02
N GLU A 484 -61.91 -16.47 53.89
CA GLU A 484 -62.57 -17.58 54.56
C GLU A 484 -62.46 -17.46 56.09
N ILE A 485 -61.28 -17.13 56.63
CA ILE A 485 -61.11 -16.87 58.07
C ILE A 485 -61.95 -15.66 58.52
N ALA A 486 -62.13 -14.65 57.67
CA ALA A 486 -62.97 -13.49 57.99
C ALA A 486 -64.47 -13.84 58.00
N THR A 487 -64.96 -14.73 57.13
CA THR A 487 -66.35 -15.21 57.19
C THR A 487 -66.58 -16.14 58.37
N TYR A 488 -65.65 -17.05 58.67
CA TYR A 488 -65.71 -17.89 59.86
C TYR A 488 -65.70 -17.09 61.18
N ARG A 489 -65.02 -15.94 61.22
CA ARG A 489 -65.07 -15.05 62.40
C ARG A 489 -66.42 -14.39 62.59
N ARG A 490 -67.03 -13.82 61.52
CA ARG A 490 -68.41 -13.29 61.61
C ARG A 490 -69.38 -14.36 62.10
N LEU A 491 -69.32 -15.58 61.57
CA LEU A 491 -70.14 -16.71 62.01
C LEU A 491 -69.95 -17.13 63.49
N LEU A 492 -68.92 -16.65 64.18
CA LEU A 492 -68.63 -16.91 65.59
C LEU A 492 -68.81 -15.69 66.49
N GLU A 493 -68.75 -14.47 65.93
CA GLU A 493 -68.92 -13.20 66.62
C GLU A 493 -70.39 -12.72 66.55
N ASP A 494 -71.03 -12.86 65.39
CA ASP A 494 -72.45 -12.55 65.13
C ASP A 494 -73.33 -13.79 65.41
N GLY A 495 -73.52 -14.09 66.70
CA GLY A 495 -74.19 -15.32 67.16
C GLY A 495 -75.71 -15.42 66.90
N GLU A 496 -76.34 -14.42 66.30
CA GLU A 496 -77.79 -14.37 66.03
C GLU A 496 -78.05 -13.85 64.59
N GLU A 497 -79.01 -14.47 63.90
CA GLU A 497 -79.47 -14.16 62.52
C GLU A 497 -78.47 -14.29 61.34
N PHE A 498 -78.00 -15.52 61.06
CA PHE A 498 -77.40 -15.86 59.75
C PHE A 498 -78.45 -15.82 58.61
N ASN A 499 -78.63 -14.65 58.00
CA ASN A 499 -79.51 -14.45 56.84
C ASN A 499 -78.82 -14.91 55.54
N LEU A 500 -79.46 -15.85 54.82
CA LEU A 500 -78.88 -16.54 53.65
C LEU A 500 -78.59 -15.64 52.43
N GLY A 501 -79.08 -14.40 52.41
CA GLY A 501 -78.88 -13.44 51.32
C GLY A 501 -77.44 -12.90 51.21
N ASP A 502 -76.80 -12.54 52.31
CA ASP A 502 -75.49 -11.88 52.32
C ASP A 502 -74.37 -12.76 51.72
N ALA A 503 -74.53 -14.09 51.78
CA ALA A 503 -73.62 -15.04 51.16
C ALA A 503 -73.67 -15.01 49.62
N LEU A 504 -74.84 -14.70 49.04
CA LEU A 504 -75.03 -14.59 47.59
C LEU A 504 -74.51 -13.24 47.06
N ASP A 505 -74.82 -12.13 47.71
CA ASP A 505 -74.33 -10.80 47.30
C ASP A 505 -72.79 -10.69 47.44
N SER A 506 -72.21 -11.35 48.45
CA SER A 506 -70.74 -11.43 48.61
C SER A 506 -70.03 -12.05 47.40
N SER A 507 -70.70 -12.86 46.58
CA SER A 507 -70.11 -13.47 45.38
C SER A 507 -69.88 -12.48 44.22
N ASN A 508 -70.53 -11.31 44.23
CA ASN A 508 -70.39 -10.29 43.18
C ASN A 508 -69.40 -9.16 43.53
N SER A 509 -68.86 -9.08 44.76
CA SER A 509 -67.92 -8.01 45.15
C SER A 509 -66.48 -8.32 44.69
N MET A 510 -66.20 -8.15 43.39
CA MET A 510 -64.84 -8.20 42.84
C MET A 510 -63.97 -7.01 43.30
N GLN A 511 -63.49 -7.06 44.55
CA GLN A 511 -62.52 -6.09 45.07
C GLN A 511 -61.17 -6.26 44.35
N THR A 512 -60.90 -5.37 43.40
CA THR A 512 -59.69 -5.41 42.58
C THR A 512 -58.57 -4.68 43.33
N ILE A 513 -57.68 -5.46 43.95
CA ILE A 513 -56.52 -4.93 44.68
C ILE A 513 -55.41 -4.58 43.68
N GLN A 514 -55.31 -3.30 43.32
CA GLN A 514 -54.14 -2.83 42.55
C GLN A 514 -52.94 -2.64 43.49
N LYS A 515 -51.92 -3.47 43.29
CA LYS A 515 -50.61 -3.34 43.93
C LYS A 515 -49.61 -2.80 42.91
N THR A 516 -49.14 -1.58 43.11
CA THR A 516 -48.23 -0.90 42.16
C THR A 516 -46.82 -0.86 42.73
N THR A 517 -46.06 -1.93 42.52
CA THR A 517 -44.64 -1.99 42.94
C THR A 517 -43.79 -1.05 42.08
N THR A 518 -43.25 0.00 42.69
CA THR A 518 -42.31 0.92 42.03
C THR A 518 -40.88 0.59 42.45
N ARG A 519 -40.10 0.05 41.52
CA ARG A 519 -38.72 -0.42 41.74
C ARG A 519 -37.73 0.53 41.05
N ARG A 520 -36.85 1.18 41.83
CA ARG A 520 -35.81 2.07 41.28
C ARG A 520 -34.48 1.34 41.16
N ILE A 521 -34.06 1.11 39.93
CA ILE A 521 -32.81 0.41 39.57
C ILE A 521 -31.78 1.45 39.13
N VAL A 522 -30.56 1.33 39.64
CA VAL A 522 -29.37 2.08 39.20
C VAL A 522 -28.22 1.08 39.10
N ASP A 523 -27.48 1.10 38.00
CA ASP A 523 -26.29 0.27 37.74
C ASP A 523 -26.50 -1.23 38.08
N GLY A 524 -27.65 -1.77 37.67
CA GLY A 524 -28.01 -3.19 37.83
C GLY A 524 -28.49 -3.60 39.23
N LYS A 525 -28.45 -2.72 40.24
CA LYS A 525 -28.92 -3.02 41.60
C LYS A 525 -30.19 -2.24 41.96
N VAL A 526 -31.05 -2.86 42.76
CA VAL A 526 -32.26 -2.25 43.30
C VAL A 526 -31.89 -1.42 44.52
N VAL A 527 -32.07 -0.10 44.44
CA VAL A 527 -31.66 0.83 45.52
C VAL A 527 -32.83 1.16 46.45
N SER A 528 -34.06 1.09 45.95
CA SER A 528 -35.29 1.25 46.74
C SER A 528 -36.47 0.57 46.05
N GLU A 529 -37.31 -0.09 46.83
CA GLU A 529 -38.58 -0.66 46.38
C GLU A 529 -39.71 -0.20 47.30
N THR A 530 -40.73 0.42 46.71
CA THR A 530 -41.93 0.92 47.41
C THR A 530 -43.17 0.20 46.89
N ASN A 531 -43.91 -0.41 47.81
CA ASN A 531 -45.06 -1.27 47.53
C ASN A 531 -46.36 -0.62 48.04
N ASP A 532 -47.01 0.19 47.21
CA ASP A 532 -48.33 0.74 47.51
C ASP A 532 -49.44 -0.24 47.09
N THR A 533 -50.30 -0.61 48.03
CA THR A 533 -51.52 -1.41 47.79
C THR A 533 -52.76 -0.55 47.94
N LYS A 534 -53.57 -0.43 46.88
CA LYS A 534 -54.89 0.21 46.94
C LYS A 534 -55.99 -0.82 46.67
N VAL A 535 -56.85 -0.99 47.67
CA VAL A 535 -58.08 -1.77 47.54
C VAL A 535 -59.13 -0.87 46.90
N LEU A 536 -59.51 -1.18 45.66
CA LEU A 536 -60.66 -0.55 45.01
C LEU A 536 -61.89 -1.41 45.25
N ARG A 537 -62.88 -0.85 45.94
CA ARG A 537 -64.26 -1.36 45.93
C ARG A 537 -64.99 -0.72 44.75
N HIS A 538 -65.69 -1.56 43.99
CA HIS A 538 -66.78 -1.15 43.11
C HIS A 538 -68.11 -1.42 43.83
#